data_AF-A0AAW7X8Z9-F1
#
_entry.id   AF-A0AAW7X8Z9-F1
#
_cell.length_a   1.000
_cell.length_b   1.000
_cell.length_c   1.000
_cell.angle_alpha   90.00
_cell.angle_beta   90.00
_cell.angle_gamma   90.00
#
_symmetry.space_group_name_H-M   'P 1'
#
loop_
_entity.id
_entity.type
_entity.pdbx_description
1 polymer ?
#
loop_
_entity_poly.entity_id
_entity_poly.type
_entity_poly.pdbx_seq_one_letter_code
_entity_poly.pdbx_strand_id
1 'polypeptide(L)'
;MKIFQFLLMLSLSFPCFSKEECDLKSIGVEETASNIEKYFFAGTCHYRNKDYHLSVESWEKITVLPASTEYDEGLKISVLNNLGYMMFFGYGTNKNQNKAMQYWKDAILLGHYEAEYHLCHAYADSKQPTYELSKARTYCKKAHLIYKGMDEADQRILDDIDFYLGEING
;
A
#
# COMPACT_ATOMS: atom_id res chain seq x y z
N MET A 1 -25.80 52.55 -30.56
CA MET A 1 -24.46 52.61 -31.17
C MET A 1 -23.47 52.87 -30.02
N LYS A 2 -22.63 51.96 -29.52
CA LYS A 2 -21.84 50.81 -30.05
C LYS A 2 -22.04 49.59 -29.11
N ILE A 3 -22.45 48.41 -29.59
CA ILE A 3 -21.69 47.25 -30.08
C ILE A 3 -20.75 46.60 -29.03
N PHE A 4 -21.15 45.37 -28.66
CA PHE A 4 -20.42 44.20 -28.15
C PHE A 4 -18.88 44.19 -28.30
N GLN A 5 -18.20 43.68 -27.27
CA GLN A 5 -17.20 42.63 -27.49
C GLN A 5 -17.07 41.69 -26.28
N PHE A 6 -17.22 40.41 -26.60
CA PHE A 6 -17.02 39.20 -25.81
C PHE A 6 -15.52 38.91 -25.62
N LEU A 7 -15.19 37.96 -24.72
CA LEU A 7 -13.90 37.26 -24.45
C LEU A 7 -13.22 37.67 -23.13
N LEU A 8 -12.66 36.78 -22.30
CA LEU A 8 -12.59 35.32 -22.23
C LEU A 8 -11.84 35.00 -20.90
N MET A 9 -12.17 33.85 -20.28
CA MET A 9 -11.36 33.07 -19.32
C MET A 9 -11.03 33.68 -17.95
N LEU A 10 -11.85 33.32 -16.96
CA LEU A 10 -11.27 32.76 -15.74
C LEU A 10 -11.35 31.25 -15.84
N SER A 11 -10.29 30.67 -16.38
CA SER A 11 -9.93 29.29 -16.07
C SER A 11 -9.81 29.19 -14.55
N LEU A 12 -10.84 28.66 -13.89
CA LEU A 12 -10.66 28.15 -12.53
C LEU A 12 -9.67 27.01 -12.66
N SER A 13 -8.42 27.36 -12.35
CA SER A 13 -7.31 26.46 -12.15
C SER A 13 -7.81 25.25 -11.38
N PHE A 14 -7.67 24.06 -11.99
CA PHE A 14 -7.71 22.80 -11.27
C PHE A 14 -6.92 22.99 -9.96
N PRO A 15 -7.47 22.65 -8.78
CA PRO A 15 -6.67 22.63 -7.58
C PRO A 15 -5.49 21.68 -7.82
N CYS A 16 -4.33 22.27 -8.09
CA CYS A 16 -3.06 21.58 -8.06
C CYS A 16 -2.85 21.30 -6.57
N PHE A 17 -3.22 20.11 -6.12
CA PHE A 17 -2.83 19.65 -4.80
C PHE A 17 -1.30 19.68 -4.78
N SER A 18 -0.72 20.65 -4.08
CA SER A 18 0.72 20.68 -3.85
C SER A 18 1.10 19.39 -3.12
N LYS A 19 2.18 18.75 -3.55
CA LYS A 19 2.72 17.56 -2.87
C LYS A 19 2.98 17.87 -1.40
N GLU A 20 2.77 16.88 -0.54
CA GLU A 20 3.17 16.95 0.86
C GLU A 20 4.69 17.08 0.95
N GLU A 21 5.19 17.88 1.90
CA GLU A 21 6.61 17.90 2.23
C GLU A 21 6.93 16.64 3.06
N CYS A 22 7.95 15.88 2.65
CA CYS A 22 8.31 14.59 3.27
C CYS A 22 9.56 14.68 4.16
N ASP A 23 9.90 15.87 4.67
CA ASP A 23 10.91 16.03 5.71
C ASP A 23 10.35 15.66 7.10
N LEU A 24 11.24 15.40 8.06
CA LEU A 24 10.89 14.89 9.39
C LEU A 24 9.88 15.75 10.13
N LYS A 25 10.03 17.08 10.05
CA LYS A 25 9.13 18.02 10.71
C LYS A 25 7.73 17.94 10.10
N SER A 26 7.63 17.90 8.78
CA SER A 26 6.36 17.85 8.05
C SER A 26 5.60 16.54 8.28
N ILE A 27 6.31 15.42 8.41
CA ILE A 27 5.70 14.10 8.72
C ILE A 27 5.51 13.84 10.22
N GLY A 28 5.91 14.77 11.10
CA GLY A 28 5.73 14.67 12.55
C GLY A 28 6.63 13.64 13.24
N VAL A 29 7.79 13.31 12.65
CA VAL A 29 8.76 12.37 13.22
C VAL A 29 9.87 13.13 13.92
N GLU A 30 10.19 12.74 15.16
CA GLU A 30 11.26 13.39 15.94
C GLU A 30 12.66 13.11 15.37
N GLU A 31 13.56 14.08 15.51
CA GLU A 31 14.97 13.91 15.14
C GLU A 31 15.68 12.80 15.94
N THR A 32 15.15 12.47 17.12
CA THR A 32 15.61 11.39 18.00
C THR A 32 15.08 10.00 17.61
N ALA A 33 14.11 9.92 16.71
CA ALA A 33 13.53 8.67 16.24
C ALA A 33 14.57 7.75 15.58
N SER A 34 14.27 6.45 15.56
CA SER A 34 15.12 5.46 14.89
C SER A 34 15.20 5.75 13.39
N ASN A 35 16.28 5.31 12.74
CA ASN A 35 16.37 5.42 11.28
C ASN A 35 15.28 4.60 10.58
N ILE A 36 14.82 3.49 11.20
CA ILE A 36 13.73 2.66 10.66
C ILE A 36 12.44 3.48 10.62
N GLU A 37 12.10 4.15 11.72
CA GLU A 37 10.92 5.01 11.84
C GLU A 37 10.96 6.16 10.82
N LYS A 38 12.09 6.88 10.76
CA LYS A 38 12.30 7.99 9.82
C LYS A 38 12.08 7.55 8.37
N TYR A 39 12.73 6.46 7.95
CA TYR A 39 12.57 5.96 6.59
C TYR A 39 11.16 5.41 6.34
N PHE A 40 10.51 4.82 7.33
CA PHE A 40 9.18 4.25 7.18
C PHE A 40 8.16 5.34 6.84
N PHE A 41 8.14 6.41 7.64
CA PHE A 41 7.19 7.50 7.46
C PHE A 41 7.53 8.38 6.25
N ALA A 42 8.82 8.62 5.96
CA ALA A 42 9.23 9.29 4.73
C ALA A 42 8.79 8.49 3.49
N GLY A 43 9.01 7.17 3.48
CA GLY A 43 8.58 6.29 2.40
C GLY A 43 7.06 6.26 2.21
N THR A 44 6.30 6.31 3.31
CA THR A 44 4.83 6.41 3.29
C THR A 44 4.36 7.77 2.75
N CYS A 45 5.03 8.87 3.10
CA CYS A 45 4.76 10.19 2.53
C CYS A 45 5.01 10.21 1.01
N HIS A 46 6.15 9.68 0.56
CA HIS A 46 6.44 9.58 -0.87
C HIS A 46 5.42 8.72 -1.61
N TYR A 47 4.92 7.64 -0.99
CA TYR A 47 3.85 6.84 -1.58
C TYR A 47 2.57 7.66 -1.80
N ARG A 48 2.12 8.45 -0.81
CA ARG A 48 0.95 9.34 -0.95
C ARG A 48 1.14 10.38 -2.04
N ASN A 49 2.35 10.92 -2.17
CA ASN A 49 2.75 11.82 -3.25
C ASN A 49 2.91 11.15 -4.63
N LYS A 50 2.73 9.83 -4.72
CA LYS A 50 2.98 8.98 -5.90
C LYS A 50 4.43 9.01 -6.39
N ASP A 51 5.37 9.40 -5.53
CA ASP A 51 6.80 9.32 -5.76
C ASP A 51 7.30 7.92 -5.41
N TYR A 52 6.78 6.92 -6.12
CA TYR A 52 6.95 5.51 -5.77
C TYR A 52 8.40 5.04 -5.74
N HIS A 53 9.27 5.61 -6.58
CA HIS A 53 10.70 5.29 -6.54
C HIS A 53 11.33 5.68 -5.20
N LEU A 54 11.02 6.87 -4.68
CA LEU A 54 11.51 7.32 -3.37
C LEU A 54 10.90 6.50 -2.23
N SER A 55 9.61 6.14 -2.36
CA SER A 55 8.94 5.27 -1.41
C SER A 55 9.63 3.90 -1.28
N VAL A 56 9.90 3.24 -2.41
CA VAL A 56 10.64 1.98 -2.45
C VAL A 56 12.05 2.16 -1.91
N GLU A 57 12.77 3.20 -2.32
CA GLU A 57 14.14 3.45 -1.85
C GLU A 57 14.21 3.60 -0.32
N SER A 58 13.28 4.36 0.27
CA SER A 58 13.18 4.51 1.72
C SER A 58 12.92 3.17 2.42
N TRP A 59 11.98 2.38 1.91
CA TRP A 59 11.63 1.10 2.52
C TRP A 59 12.71 0.02 2.31
N GLU A 60 13.43 0.02 1.19
CA GLU A 60 14.57 -0.88 0.97
C GLU A 60 15.71 -0.59 1.95
N LYS A 61 15.97 0.68 2.31
CA LYS A 61 16.95 1.04 3.36
C LYS A 61 16.64 0.37 4.70
N ILE A 62 15.36 0.21 5.05
CA ILE A 62 14.94 -0.42 6.31
C ILE A 62 15.29 -1.92 6.36
N THR A 63 15.35 -2.60 5.22
CA THR A 63 15.59 -4.05 5.16
C THR A 63 16.94 -4.45 5.75
N VAL A 64 17.96 -3.58 5.62
CA VAL A 64 19.33 -3.82 6.10
C VAL A 64 19.63 -3.22 7.48
N LEU A 65 18.72 -2.43 8.05
CA LEU A 65 18.91 -1.82 9.37
C LEU A 65 18.59 -2.82 10.49
N PRO A 66 19.37 -2.82 11.59
CA PRO A 66 19.03 -3.60 12.77
C PRO A 66 17.83 -2.94 13.49
N ALA A 67 16.80 -3.74 13.78
CA ALA A 67 15.75 -3.29 14.70
C ALA A 67 16.29 -3.34 16.13
N SER A 68 15.99 -2.31 16.92
CA SER A 68 16.43 -2.22 18.33
C SER A 68 15.26 -2.29 19.31
N THR A 69 14.03 -2.18 18.79
CA THR A 69 12.79 -2.15 19.57
C THR A 69 11.72 -3.00 18.87
N GLU A 70 10.74 -3.48 19.64
CA GLU A 70 9.56 -4.16 19.09
C GLU A 70 8.79 -3.25 18.10
N TYR A 71 8.79 -1.95 18.35
CA TYR A 71 8.23 -0.96 17.43
C TYR A 71 8.95 -0.98 16.06
N ASP A 72 10.28 -0.97 16.05
CA ASP A 72 11.07 -1.08 14.82
C ASP A 72 10.82 -2.41 14.10
N GLU A 73 10.66 -3.50 14.83
CA GLU A 73 10.32 -4.82 14.26
C GLU A 73 8.95 -4.77 13.57
N GLY A 74 7.94 -4.16 14.21
CA GLY A 74 6.63 -3.94 13.60
C GLY A 74 6.69 -3.12 12.31
N LEU A 75 7.52 -2.07 12.27
CA LEU A 75 7.74 -1.29 11.06
C LEU A 75 8.44 -2.11 9.95
N LYS A 76 9.43 -2.94 10.29
CA LYS A 76 10.08 -3.85 9.32
C LYS A 76 9.09 -4.86 8.74
N ILE A 77 8.17 -5.38 9.56
CA ILE A 77 7.12 -6.30 9.11
C ILE A 77 6.17 -5.56 8.14
N SER A 78 5.78 -4.33 8.47
CA SER A 78 4.95 -3.48 7.59
C SER A 78 5.65 -3.17 6.25
N VAL A 79 6.98 -3.02 6.27
CA VAL A 79 7.78 -2.87 5.05
C VAL A 79 7.70 -4.08 4.13
N LEU A 80 7.61 -5.31 4.66
CA LEU A 80 7.40 -6.51 3.82
C LEU A 80 6.07 -6.42 3.07
N ASN A 81 5.00 -5.99 3.76
CA ASN A 81 3.69 -5.78 3.15
C ASN A 81 3.76 -4.75 2.01
N ASN A 82 4.34 -3.59 2.31
CA ASN A 82 4.44 -2.47 1.38
C ASN A 82 5.31 -2.81 0.18
N LEU A 83 6.53 -3.32 0.38
CA LEU A 83 7.40 -3.74 -0.73
C LEU A 83 6.76 -4.87 -1.55
N GLY A 84 6.02 -5.78 -0.91
CA GLY A 84 5.21 -6.77 -1.62
C GLY A 84 4.25 -6.11 -2.61
N TYR A 85 3.47 -5.13 -2.16
CA TYR A 85 2.57 -4.37 -3.01
C TYR A 85 3.30 -3.65 -4.16
N MET A 86 4.40 -2.94 -3.84
CA MET A 86 5.19 -2.23 -4.84
C MET A 86 5.73 -3.17 -5.92
N MET A 87 6.26 -4.33 -5.52
CA MET A 87 6.80 -5.33 -6.44
C MET A 87 5.72 -6.09 -7.22
N PHE A 88 4.54 -6.30 -6.65
CA PHE A 88 3.45 -6.99 -7.34
C PHE A 88 2.94 -6.17 -8.52
N PHE A 89 2.79 -4.86 -8.34
CA PHE A 89 2.30 -3.94 -9.38
C PHE A 89 3.41 -3.26 -10.19
N GLY A 90 4.66 -3.30 -9.72
CA GLY A 90 5.80 -2.64 -10.37
C GLY A 90 5.84 -1.12 -10.14
N TYR A 91 5.35 -0.65 -8.99
CA TYR A 91 5.38 0.76 -8.64
C TYR A 91 6.75 1.11 -8.04
N GLY A 92 7.48 2.04 -8.67
CA GLY A 92 8.79 2.49 -8.19
C GLY A 92 9.90 1.43 -8.21
N THR A 93 9.61 0.21 -8.69
CA THR A 93 10.50 -0.94 -8.75
C THR A 93 10.15 -1.86 -9.91
N ASN A 94 11.03 -2.81 -10.23
CA ASN A 94 10.73 -3.83 -11.24
C ASN A 94 9.66 -4.79 -10.73
N LYS A 95 8.66 -5.07 -11.57
CA LYS A 95 7.60 -6.03 -11.25
C LYS A 95 8.17 -7.42 -11.00
N ASN A 96 7.90 -7.98 -9.83
CA ASN A 96 8.29 -9.32 -9.44
C ASN A 96 7.24 -9.91 -8.48
N GLN A 97 6.18 -10.46 -9.07
CA GLN A 97 5.03 -10.98 -8.33
C GLN A 97 5.40 -12.16 -7.45
N ASN A 98 6.32 -13.04 -7.87
CA ASN A 98 6.72 -14.19 -7.04
C ASN A 98 7.36 -13.75 -5.73
N LYS A 99 8.26 -12.76 -5.77
CA LYS A 99 8.89 -12.22 -4.57
C LYS A 99 7.90 -11.41 -3.72
N ALA A 100 6.98 -10.67 -4.34
CA ALA A 100 5.89 -10.02 -3.63
C ALA A 100 5.03 -11.00 -2.83
N MET A 101 4.63 -12.11 -3.46
CA MET A 101 3.86 -13.17 -2.80
C MET A 101 4.62 -13.81 -1.64
N GLN A 102 5.95 -13.88 -1.70
CA GLN A 102 6.77 -14.35 -0.60
C GLN A 102 6.79 -13.33 0.55
N TYR A 103 7.00 -12.04 0.26
CA TYR A 103 6.97 -10.98 1.27
C TYR A 103 5.65 -10.91 2.01
N TRP A 104 4.52 -11.05 1.32
CA TRP A 104 3.22 -11.11 1.99
C TRP A 104 3.06 -12.35 2.87
N LYS A 105 3.54 -13.53 2.46
CA LYS A 105 3.53 -14.73 3.32
C LYS A 105 4.39 -14.55 4.56
N ASP A 106 5.57 -13.95 4.42
CA ASP A 106 6.47 -13.67 5.54
C ASP A 106 5.85 -12.63 6.48
N ALA A 107 5.21 -11.59 5.94
CA ALA A 107 4.49 -10.59 6.73
C ALA A 107 3.34 -11.21 7.54
N ILE A 108 2.56 -12.12 6.95
CA ILE A 108 1.50 -12.86 7.65
C ILE A 108 2.07 -13.71 8.79
N LEU A 109 3.16 -14.44 8.55
CA LEU A 109 3.81 -15.25 9.57
C LEU A 109 4.27 -14.41 10.77
N LEU A 110 4.63 -13.16 10.51
CA LEU A 110 5.04 -12.17 11.50
C LEU A 110 3.88 -11.31 12.05
N GLY A 111 2.64 -11.61 11.66
CA GLY A 111 1.43 -10.98 12.23
C GLY A 111 0.84 -9.80 11.44
N HIS A 112 1.32 -9.51 10.23
CA HIS A 112 0.74 -8.44 9.38
C HIS A 112 -0.52 -8.93 8.68
N TYR A 113 -1.69 -8.57 9.21
CA TYR A 113 -2.97 -9.10 8.72
C TYR A 113 -3.36 -8.60 7.32
N GLU A 114 -3.00 -7.37 6.94
CA GLU A 114 -3.35 -6.80 5.62
C GLU A 114 -2.78 -7.62 4.45
N ALA A 115 -1.66 -8.32 4.68
CA ALA A 115 -1.04 -9.17 3.67
C ALA A 115 -1.93 -10.38 3.29
N GLU A 116 -2.87 -10.81 4.16
CA GLU A 116 -3.88 -11.82 3.81
C GLU A 116 -4.80 -11.32 2.68
N TYR A 117 -5.20 -10.04 2.71
CA TYR A 117 -6.00 -9.43 1.64
C TYR A 117 -5.21 -9.33 0.34
N HIS A 118 -3.94 -8.94 0.38
CA HIS A 118 -3.12 -8.90 -0.82
C HIS A 118 -2.94 -10.28 -1.47
N LEU A 119 -2.77 -11.34 -0.67
CA LEU A 119 -2.76 -12.71 -1.19
C LEU A 119 -4.13 -13.14 -1.71
N CYS A 120 -5.22 -12.75 -1.06
CA CYS A 120 -6.58 -12.95 -1.59
C CYS A 120 -6.70 -12.34 -2.99
N HIS A 121 -6.42 -11.05 -3.15
CA HIS A 121 -6.46 -10.35 -4.44
C HIS A 121 -5.57 -11.05 -5.49
N ALA A 122 -4.32 -11.35 -5.15
CA ALA A 122 -3.37 -11.95 -6.09
C ALA A 122 -3.78 -13.36 -6.57
N TYR A 123 -4.42 -14.16 -5.72
CA TYR A 123 -4.91 -15.49 -6.11
C TYR A 123 -6.31 -15.45 -6.73
N ALA A 124 -7.14 -14.44 -6.44
CA ALA A 124 -8.54 -14.39 -6.87
C ALA A 124 -8.76 -13.60 -8.17
N ASP A 125 -7.91 -12.62 -8.49
CA ASP A 125 -8.02 -11.90 -9.76
C ASP A 125 -7.52 -12.75 -10.93
N SER A 126 -8.45 -13.21 -11.77
CA SER A 126 -8.19 -14.03 -12.95
C SER A 126 -7.31 -13.36 -14.01
N LYS A 127 -7.08 -12.05 -13.89
CA LYS A 127 -6.14 -11.29 -14.74
C LYS A 127 -4.69 -11.42 -14.27
N GLN A 128 -4.44 -11.89 -13.05
CA GLN A 128 -3.10 -12.05 -12.52
C GLN A 128 -2.52 -13.42 -12.89
N PRO A 129 -1.22 -13.51 -13.21
CA PRO A 129 -0.56 -14.80 -13.46
C PRO A 129 -0.49 -15.68 -12.21
N THR A 130 -0.72 -15.11 -11.03
CA THR A 130 -0.77 -15.81 -9.74
C THR A 130 -2.14 -16.44 -9.45
N TYR A 131 -3.15 -16.21 -10.29
CA TYR A 131 -4.51 -16.72 -10.08
C TYR A 131 -4.54 -18.21 -9.75
N GLU A 132 -5.18 -18.56 -8.62
CA GLU A 132 -5.32 -19.94 -8.16
C GLU A 132 -6.49 -20.05 -7.17
N LEU A 133 -7.59 -20.66 -7.61
CA LEU A 133 -8.86 -20.68 -6.87
C LEU A 133 -8.78 -21.33 -5.48
N SER A 134 -8.00 -22.39 -5.31
CA SER A 134 -7.92 -23.11 -4.03
C SER A 134 -7.28 -22.24 -2.94
N LYS A 135 -6.16 -21.58 -3.28
CA LYS A 135 -5.51 -20.60 -2.42
C LYS A 135 -6.38 -19.36 -2.24
N ALA A 136 -7.00 -18.84 -3.30
CA ALA A 136 -7.91 -17.70 -3.22
C ALA A 136 -9.00 -17.92 -2.16
N ARG A 137 -9.67 -19.09 -2.20
CA ARG A 137 -10.68 -19.47 -1.21
C ARG A 137 -10.15 -19.42 0.23
N THR A 138 -8.90 -19.82 0.43
CA THR A 138 -8.27 -19.84 1.76
C THR A 138 -7.95 -18.43 2.25
N TYR A 139 -7.23 -17.65 1.45
CA TYR A 139 -6.79 -16.29 1.81
C TYR A 139 -7.96 -15.31 1.90
N CYS A 140 -8.92 -15.36 0.96
CA CYS A 140 -10.08 -14.46 1.00
C CYS A 140 -10.99 -14.72 2.19
N LYS A 141 -11.19 -15.99 2.61
CA LYS A 141 -11.97 -16.28 3.82
C LYS A 141 -11.29 -15.75 5.09
N LYS A 142 -9.97 -15.86 5.19
CA LYS A 142 -9.21 -15.31 6.32
C LYS A 142 -9.28 -13.78 6.33
N ALA A 143 -8.99 -13.14 5.19
CA ALA A 143 -9.08 -11.69 5.05
C ALA A 143 -10.50 -11.20 5.42
N HIS A 144 -11.56 -11.85 4.91
CA HIS A 144 -12.93 -11.49 5.25
C HIS A 144 -13.20 -11.55 6.77
N LEU A 145 -12.77 -12.62 7.44
CA LEU A 145 -12.93 -12.77 8.90
C LEU A 145 -12.19 -11.68 9.68
N ILE A 146 -10.96 -11.34 9.25
CA ILE A 146 -10.16 -10.28 9.84
C ILE A 146 -10.91 -8.95 9.71
N TYR A 147 -11.21 -8.52 8.49
CA TYR A 147 -11.78 -7.19 8.23
C TYR A 147 -13.19 -7.05 8.80
N LYS A 148 -14.01 -8.10 8.78
CA LYS A 148 -15.35 -8.05 9.40
C LYS A 148 -15.29 -7.92 10.92
N GLY A 149 -14.18 -8.32 11.55
CA GLY A 149 -13.95 -8.19 12.98
C GLY A 149 -13.34 -6.86 13.40
N MET A 150 -13.00 -5.96 12.47
CA MET A 150 -12.44 -4.64 12.77
C MET A 150 -13.59 -3.64 12.98
N ASP A 151 -13.48 -2.80 14.01
CA ASP A 151 -14.48 -1.76 14.28
C ASP A 151 -14.57 -0.73 13.14
N GLU A 152 -13.45 -0.46 12.45
CA GLU A 152 -13.33 0.52 11.37
C GLU A 152 -12.56 -0.07 10.16
N ALA A 153 -13.10 -1.14 9.57
CA ALA A 153 -12.55 -1.68 8.32
C ALA A 153 -12.72 -0.71 7.14
N ASP A 154 -11.75 -0.70 6.22
CA ASP A 154 -11.95 -0.07 4.89
C ASP A 154 -13.01 -0.87 4.13
N GLN A 155 -14.20 -0.27 3.98
CA GLN A 155 -15.33 -0.90 3.32
C GLN A 155 -15.00 -1.36 1.90
N ARG A 156 -14.10 -0.66 1.19
CA ARG A 156 -13.71 -1.06 -0.17
C ARG A 156 -12.96 -2.38 -0.18
N ILE A 157 -12.15 -2.63 0.84
CA ILE A 157 -11.43 -3.91 0.98
C ILE A 157 -12.44 -5.03 1.26
N LEU A 158 -13.44 -4.80 2.12
CA LEU A 158 -14.51 -5.75 2.36
C LEU A 158 -15.31 -6.05 1.08
N ASP A 159 -15.68 -5.01 0.33
CA ASP A 159 -16.43 -5.15 -0.92
C ASP A 159 -15.64 -5.95 -1.97
N ASP A 160 -14.32 -5.71 -2.10
CA ASP A 160 -13.45 -6.48 -2.98
C ASP A 160 -13.37 -7.96 -2.56
N ILE A 161 -13.23 -8.22 -1.26
CA ILE A 161 -13.17 -9.59 -0.72
C ILE A 161 -14.51 -10.32 -0.98
N ASP A 162 -15.63 -9.66 -0.75
CA ASP A 162 -16.96 -10.22 -1.01
C ASP A 162 -17.19 -10.50 -2.50
N PHE A 163 -16.74 -9.60 -3.37
CA PHE A 163 -16.73 -9.82 -4.81
C PHE A 163 -15.93 -11.09 -5.17
N TYR A 164 -14.69 -11.21 -4.69
CA TYR A 164 -13.88 -12.39 -4.95
C TYR A 164 -14.50 -13.67 -4.39
N LEU A 165 -15.08 -13.63 -3.19
CA LEU A 165 -15.77 -14.78 -2.61
C LEU A 165 -17.01 -15.18 -3.41
N GLY A 166 -17.73 -14.22 -4.00
CA GLY A 166 -18.81 -14.47 -4.94
C GLY A 166 -18.33 -15.26 -6.16
N GLU A 167 -17.29 -14.76 -6.83
CA GLU A 167 -16.69 -15.40 -8.02
C GLU A 167 -16.10 -16.80 -7.72
N ILE A 168 -15.57 -17.02 -6.52
CA ILE A 168 -15.00 -18.31 -6.10
C ILE A 168 -16.11 -19.36 -5.80
N ASN A 169 -17.33 -18.93 -5.49
CA ASN A 169 -18.42 -19.80 -5.08
C ASN A 169 -19.48 -20.03 -6.16
N GLY A 170 -19.52 -19.20 -7.21
CA GLY A 170 -20.35 -19.40 -8.41
C GLY A 170 -19.80 -20.46 -9.34
#